data_AF-A0A7Y5Q8U0-F1
#
_entry.id   AF-A0A7Y5Q8U0-F1
#
_cell.length_a   1.000
_cell.length_b   1.000
_cell.length_c   1.000
_cell.angle_alpha   90.00
_cell.angle_beta   90.00
_cell.angle_gamma   90.00
#
_symmetry.space_group_name_H-M   'P 1'
#
loop_
_entity.id
_entity.type
_entity.pdbx_description
1 polymer ?
#
loop_
_entity_poly.entity_id
_entity_poly.type
_entity_poly.pdbx_seq_one_letter_code
_entity_poly.pdbx_strand_id
1 'polypeptide(L)'
;MTAALALALLLAGPNLVVNGDFETLQDGWPAGWSRGWSRDGAAAFRCELSTEARGGQHAVRFVHTGAQDWSLQPPALVVKEGDLLELSCWVKQPGEGEVVLCATLAPAQGEQGIQWAAGT
;
A
#
# COMPACT_ATOMS: atom_id res chain seq x y z
N MET A 1 -43.91 -5.39 15.14
CA MET A 1 -42.94 -5.38 14.03
C MET A 1 -41.73 -4.60 14.51
N THR A 2 -40.70 -5.30 14.98
CA THR A 2 -39.46 -4.70 15.50
C THR A 2 -38.35 -5.10 14.55
N ALA A 3 -37.82 -4.12 13.82
CA ALA A 3 -36.65 -4.28 12.98
C ALA A 3 -35.44 -4.53 13.88
N ALA A 4 -34.86 -5.74 13.81
CA ALA A 4 -33.51 -5.95 14.31
C ALA A 4 -32.55 -5.40 13.26
N LEU A 5 -31.91 -4.28 13.61
CA LEU A 5 -30.75 -3.74 12.92
C LEU A 5 -29.73 -4.89 12.79
N ALA A 6 -29.44 -5.32 11.56
CA ALA A 6 -28.34 -6.24 11.32
C ALA A 6 -27.05 -5.53 11.68
N LEU A 7 -26.45 -5.90 12.82
CA LEU A 7 -25.08 -5.55 13.14
C LEU A 7 -24.21 -6.31 12.14
N ALA A 8 -23.91 -5.68 11.00
CA ALA A 8 -22.88 -6.16 10.11
C ALA A 8 -21.55 -6.02 10.88
N LEU A 9 -21.17 -7.08 11.60
CA LEU A 9 -19.77 -7.36 11.85
C LEU A 9 -19.13 -7.40 10.46
N LEU A 10 -18.48 -6.31 10.04
CA LEU A 10 -17.50 -6.39 8.96
C LEU A 10 -16.53 -7.48 9.40
N LEU A 11 -16.66 -8.67 8.81
CA LEU A 11 -15.60 -9.66 8.82
C LEU A 11 -14.50 -9.06 7.95
N ALA A 12 -13.71 -8.16 8.54
CA ALA A 12 -12.49 -7.70 7.91
C ALA A 12 -11.67 -8.97 7.63
N GLY A 13 -11.38 -9.20 6.35
CA GLY A 13 -10.51 -10.29 5.93
C GLY A 13 -9.12 -10.17 6.57
N PRO A 14 -8.28 -11.21 6.48
CA PRO A 14 -6.90 -11.10 6.94
C PRO A 14 -6.19 -9.95 6.23
N ASN A 15 -5.37 -9.18 6.95
CA ASN A 15 -4.52 -8.19 6.33
C ASN A 15 -3.44 -8.91 5.49
N LEU A 16 -3.50 -8.71 4.18
CA LEU A 16 -2.56 -9.32 3.22
C LEU A 16 -1.26 -8.51 3.07
N VAL A 17 -1.22 -7.26 3.57
CA VAL A 17 -0.04 -6.40 3.50
C VAL A 17 0.96 -6.80 4.58
N VAL A 18 2.10 -7.34 4.15
CA VAL A 18 3.21 -7.66 5.05
C VAL A 18 3.81 -6.36 5.60
N ASN A 19 3.96 -6.29 6.92
CA ASN A 19 4.60 -5.15 7.61
C ASN A 19 3.95 -3.80 7.23
N GLY A 20 2.61 -3.75 7.15
CA GLY A 20 1.85 -2.55 6.78
C GLY A 20 1.80 -1.46 7.86
N ASP A 21 2.29 -1.77 9.07
CA ASP A 21 2.50 -0.82 10.16
C ASP A 21 3.91 -0.22 10.16
N PHE A 22 4.82 -0.73 9.33
CA PHE A 22 6.22 -0.30 9.19
C PHE A 22 7.13 -0.56 10.41
N GLU A 23 6.70 -1.39 11.36
CA GLU A 23 7.43 -1.58 12.62
C GLU A 23 8.60 -2.57 12.51
N THR A 24 8.54 -3.50 11.56
CA THR A 24 9.64 -4.46 11.34
C THR A 24 10.67 -3.84 10.42
N LEU A 25 11.87 -3.57 10.95
CA LEU A 25 12.96 -2.97 10.18
C LEU A 25 14.02 -4.00 9.76
N GLN A 26 14.52 -3.86 8.54
CA GLN A 26 15.69 -4.52 8.00
C GLN A 26 16.61 -3.45 7.39
N ASP A 27 17.85 -3.38 7.86
CA ASP A 27 18.84 -2.37 7.41
C ASP A 27 18.29 -0.92 7.46
N GLY A 28 17.60 -0.61 8.57
CA GLY A 28 17.03 0.71 8.85
C GLY A 28 15.82 1.10 8.01
N TRP A 29 15.15 0.12 7.39
CA TRP A 29 13.99 0.34 6.52
C TRP A 29 12.89 -0.69 6.76
N PRO A 30 11.58 -0.40 6.52
CA PRO A 30 10.54 -1.40 6.66
C PRO A 30 10.82 -2.63 5.78
N ALA A 31 10.98 -3.78 6.44
CA ALA A 31 11.29 -5.04 5.79
C ALA A 31 10.25 -5.36 4.71
N GLY A 32 10.72 -5.73 3.52
CA GLY A 32 9.89 -6.07 2.36
C GLY A 32 9.37 -4.89 1.53
N TRP A 33 9.44 -3.66 2.03
CA TRP A 33 8.99 -2.47 1.31
C TRP A 33 10.07 -1.91 0.39
N SER A 34 9.67 -1.35 -0.76
CA SER A 34 10.60 -0.64 -1.64
C SER A 34 11.19 0.60 -0.96
N ARG A 35 12.35 1.08 -1.44
CA ARG A 35 12.97 2.33 -0.97
C ARG A 35 12.33 3.60 -1.55
N GLY A 36 11.13 3.47 -2.14
CA GLY A 36 10.49 4.51 -2.93
C GLY A 36 11.14 4.69 -4.30
N TRP A 37 10.36 5.17 -5.27
CA TRP A 37 10.82 5.51 -6.61
C TRP A 37 10.12 6.78 -7.08
N SER A 38 10.79 7.57 -7.92
CA SER A 38 10.19 8.72 -8.60
C SER A 38 10.73 8.83 -10.01
N ARG A 39 9.86 9.23 -10.94
CA ARG A 39 10.21 9.48 -12.34
C ARG A 39 11.16 10.67 -12.50
N ASP A 40 11.11 11.64 -11.58
CA ASP A 40 12.03 12.79 -11.54
C ASP A 40 13.41 12.43 -10.96
N GLY A 41 13.57 11.22 -10.39
CA GLY A 41 14.81 10.74 -9.79
C GLY A 41 15.09 11.28 -8.39
N ALA A 42 16.23 10.85 -7.83
CA ALA A 42 16.56 11.05 -6.41
C ALA A 42 16.84 12.51 -6.00
N ALA A 43 17.06 13.42 -6.95
CA ALA A 43 17.27 14.83 -6.65
C ALA A 43 15.98 15.55 -6.21
N ALA A 44 14.83 15.09 -6.71
CA ALA A 44 13.52 15.67 -6.45
C ALA A 44 12.67 14.81 -5.50
N PHE A 45 13.20 13.70 -5.01
CA PHE A 45 12.45 12.71 -4.23
C PHE A 45 13.29 12.17 -3.08
N ARG A 46 12.70 12.19 -1.88
CA ARG A 46 13.24 11.57 -0.68
C ARG A 46 12.17 10.70 -0.03
N CYS A 47 12.57 9.49 0.34
CA CYS A 47 11.77 8.53 1.07
C CYS A 47 12.51 8.17 2.36
N GLU A 48 11.92 8.43 3.52
CA GLU A 48 12.57 8.26 4.81
C GLU A 48 11.63 7.68 5.87
N LEU A 49 12.22 7.08 6.90
CA LEU A 49 11.49 6.64 8.08
C LEU A 49 11.19 7.85 8.97
N SER A 50 9.97 7.95 9.45
CA SER A 50 9.48 9.04 10.30
C SER A 50 8.94 8.47 11.60
N THR A 51 9.04 9.25 12.68
CA THR A 51 8.39 8.96 13.96
C THR A 51 7.05 9.67 14.11
N GLU A 52 6.62 10.45 13.11
CA GLU A 52 5.25 10.99 13.00
C GLU A 52 4.28 9.88 12.56
N ALA A 53 4.17 8.84 13.36
CA ALA A 53 3.36 7.66 13.07
C ALA A 53 1.90 7.84 13.50
N ARG A 54 0.97 7.25 12.74
CA ARG A 54 -0.44 7.14 13.17
C ARG A 54 -0.57 6.23 14.41
N GLY A 55 0.20 5.16 14.43
CA GLY A 55 0.29 4.18 15.52
C GLY A 55 1.63 3.46 15.41
N GLY A 56 2.08 2.83 16.49
CA GLY A 56 3.46 2.32 16.55
C GLY A 56 4.49 3.44 16.68
N GLN A 57 5.73 3.18 16.26
CA GLN A 57 6.85 4.12 16.30
C GLN A 57 7.21 4.67 14.93
N HIS A 58 6.75 4.04 13.85
CA HIS A 58 7.26 4.27 12.52
C HIS A 58 6.15 4.59 11.50
N ALA A 59 6.50 5.48 10.57
CA ALA A 59 5.78 5.73 9.34
C ALA A 59 6.78 5.97 8.21
N VAL A 60 6.35 5.82 6.96
CA VAL A 60 7.14 6.26 5.81
C VAL A 60 6.73 7.68 5.43
N ARG A 61 7.71 8.56 5.29
CA ARG A 61 7.54 9.94 4.83
C ARG A 61 8.11 10.10 3.43
N PHE A 62 7.32 10.74 2.58
CA PHE A 62 7.73 11.21 1.27
C PHE A 62 7.92 12.71 1.29
N VAL A 63 9.01 13.15 0.67
CA VAL A 63 9.22 14.54 0.29
C VAL A 63 9.55 14.54 -1.19
N HIS A 64 8.65 15.12 -1.99
CA HIS A 64 8.80 15.25 -3.43
C HIS A 64 8.64 16.71 -3.82
N THR A 65 9.55 17.20 -4.66
CA THR A 65 9.57 18.58 -5.18
C THR A 65 9.47 18.61 -6.70
N GLY A 66 9.29 17.46 -7.33
CA GLY A 66 9.15 17.33 -8.77
C GLY A 66 7.68 17.45 -9.21
N ALA A 67 7.43 17.16 -10.48
CA ALA A 67 6.10 17.26 -11.07
C ALA A 67 5.57 15.90 -11.58
N GLN A 68 6.38 14.85 -11.49
CA GLN A 68 6.06 13.52 -12.01
C GLN A 68 5.80 12.52 -10.90
N ASP A 69 5.28 11.37 -11.29
CA ASP A 69 4.87 10.31 -10.38
C ASP A 69 5.99 9.79 -9.49
N TRP A 70 5.56 9.27 -8.34
CA TRP A 70 6.36 8.52 -7.40
C TRP A 70 5.56 7.32 -6.90
N SER A 71 6.26 6.32 -6.36
CA SER A 71 5.61 5.15 -5.79
C SER A 71 6.39 4.56 -4.63
N LEU A 72 5.64 3.94 -3.71
CA LEU A 72 6.10 3.05 -2.67
C LEU A 72 5.26 1.79 -2.77
N GLN A 73 5.89 0.63 -2.67
CA GLN A 73 5.19 -0.63 -2.81
C GLN A 73 5.61 -1.63 -1.72
N PRO A 74 4.64 -2.32 -1.09
CA PRO A 74 4.91 -3.55 -0.36
C PRO A 74 5.19 -4.69 -1.37
N PRO A 75 5.49 -5.91 -0.90
CA PRO A 75 5.41 -7.09 -1.74
C PRO A 75 4.04 -7.24 -2.39
N ALA A 76 3.98 -7.89 -3.55
CA ALA A 76 2.73 -8.15 -4.25
C ALA A 76 1.78 -9.00 -3.40
N LEU A 77 0.48 -8.71 -3.48
CA LEU A 77 -0.56 -9.46 -2.79
C LEU A 77 -0.84 -10.74 -3.56
N VAL A 78 -0.70 -11.89 -2.89
CA VAL A 78 -1.03 -13.18 -3.48
C VAL A 78 -2.54 -13.37 -3.42
N VAL A 79 -3.16 -13.55 -4.58
CA VAL A 79 -4.63 -13.62 -4.73
C VAL A 79 -5.03 -14.75 -5.66
N LYS A 80 -6.31 -15.08 -5.61
CA LYS A 80 -6.97 -16.06 -6.48
C LYS A 80 -8.11 -15.43 -7.25
N GLU A 81 -8.52 -16.08 -8.34
CA GLU A 81 -9.72 -15.67 -9.06
C GLU A 81 -10.95 -15.69 -8.14
N GLY A 82 -11.73 -14.60 -8.18
CA GLY A 82 -12.92 -14.42 -7.35
C GLY A 82 -12.66 -13.81 -5.97
N ASP A 83 -11.40 -13.59 -5.58
CA ASP A 83 -11.09 -12.87 -4.34
C ASP A 83 -11.64 -11.43 -4.40
N LEU A 84 -12.33 -11.03 -3.33
CA LEU A 84 -12.75 -9.65 -3.11
C LEU A 84 -11.77 -8.98 -2.15
N LEU A 85 -11.14 -7.90 -2.60
CA LEU A 85 -10.17 -7.15 -1.81
C LEU A 85 -10.74 -5.80 -1.38
N GLU A 86 -10.47 -5.44 -0.13
CA GLU A 86 -10.62 -4.07 0.36
C GLU A 86 -9.23 -3.47 0.54
N LEU A 87 -8.98 -2.33 -0.12
CA LEU A 87 -7.75 -1.57 0.05
C LEU A 87 -8.01 -0.39 0.98
N SER A 88 -7.23 -0.30 2.05
CA SER A 88 -7.28 0.82 2.97
C SER A 88 -5.87 1.22 3.39
N CYS A 89 -5.65 2.52 3.58
CA CYS A 89 -4.40 3.06 4.11
C CYS A 89 -4.66 4.35 4.89
N TRP A 90 -3.68 4.75 5.69
CA TRP A 90 -3.70 6.04 6.37
C TRP A 90 -2.62 6.93 5.80
N VAL A 91 -3.04 8.07 5.27
CA VAL A 91 -2.16 9.05 4.63
C VAL A 91 -2.35 10.38 5.32
N LYS A 92 -1.24 11.00 5.71
CA LYS A 92 -1.18 12.40 6.12
C LYS A 92 -0.52 13.18 4.98
N GLN A 93 -1.29 13.95 4.25
CA GLN A 93 -0.80 14.79 3.15
C GLN A 93 -0.95 16.27 3.51
N PRO A 94 0.12 16.93 3.98
CA PRO A 94 0.12 18.38 4.09
C PRO A 94 0.34 19.00 2.70
N GLY A 95 -0.62 19.79 2.23
CA GLY A 95 -0.51 20.53 0.96
C GLY A 95 -1.29 19.90 -0.20
N GLU A 96 -1.11 20.51 -1.36
CA GLU A 96 -1.78 20.10 -2.60
C GLU A 96 -1.12 18.86 -3.22
N GLY A 97 -1.89 18.10 -3.97
CA GLY A 97 -1.44 16.87 -4.63
C GLY A 97 -2.48 15.74 -4.51
N GLU A 98 -2.18 14.62 -5.15
CA GLU A 98 -3.01 13.42 -5.11
C GLU A 98 -2.18 12.22 -4.66
N VAL A 99 -2.77 11.38 -3.81
CA VAL A 99 -2.25 10.07 -3.46
C VAL A 99 -3.27 9.02 -3.87
N VAL A 100 -2.84 8.11 -4.73
CA VAL A 100 -3.67 7.00 -5.20
C VAL A 100 -3.17 5.71 -4.55
N LEU A 101 -4.09 4.95 -3.95
CA LEU A 101 -3.79 3.63 -3.42
C LEU A 101 -3.92 2.59 -4.54
N CYS A 102 -2.81 1.94 -4.86
CA CYS A 102 -2.72 0.87 -5.86
C CYS A 102 -2.23 -0.42 -5.19
N ALA A 103 -2.62 -1.57 -5.75
CA ALA A 103 -2.11 -2.88 -5.35
C ALA A 103 -1.48 -3.60 -6.52
N THR A 104 -0.33 -4.23 -6.28
CA THR A 104 0.27 -5.19 -7.21
C THR A 104 -0.19 -6.59 -6.81
N LEU A 105 -0.80 -7.31 -7.75
CA LEU A 105 -1.35 -8.65 -7.50
C LEU A 105 -0.47 -9.72 -8.14
N ALA A 106 -0.29 -10.83 -7.44
CA ALA A 106 0.37 -12.03 -7.94
C ALA A 106 -0.58 -13.24 -7.81
N PRO A 107 -0.61 -14.16 -8.79
CA PRO A 107 -1.42 -15.36 -8.69
C PRO A 107 -0.91 -16.27 -7.57
N ALA A 108 -1.82 -16.99 -6.93
CA ALA A 108 -1.45 -18.10 -6.06
C ALA A 108 -0.70 -19.20 -6.85
N GLN A 109 0.14 -19.97 -6.16
CA GLN A 109 0.90 -21.05 -6.78
C GLN A 109 -0.05 -22.07 -7.46
N GLY A 110 0.18 -22.32 -8.75
CA GLY A 110 -0.66 -23.20 -9.58
C GLY A 110 -1.79 -22.47 -10.32
N GLU A 111 -2.02 -21.19 -10.05
CA GLU A 111 -2.92 -20.34 -10.83
C GLU A 111 -2.14 -19.58 -11.92
N GLN A 112 -2.81 -19.33 -13.05
CA GLN A 112 -2.22 -18.50 -14.10
C GLN A 112 -2.35 -17.02 -13.72
N GLY A 113 -1.30 -16.24 -13.97
CA GLY A 113 -1.34 -14.80 -13.75
C GLY A 113 -2.44 -14.16 -14.60
N ILE A 114 -3.16 -13.20 -14.02
CA ILE A 114 -4.15 -12.43 -14.76
C ILE A 114 -3.39 -11.59 -15.80
N GLN A 115 -3.46 -11.99 -17.08
CA GLN A 115 -2.94 -11.18 -18.18
C GLN A 115 -3.95 -10.07 -18.50
N TRP A 116 -3.64 -8.85 -18.06
CA TRP A 116 -4.30 -7.66 -18.56
C TRP A 116 -3.56 -7.19 -19.81
N ALA A 117 -3.86 -7.78 -20.96
CA ALA A 117 -3.56 -7.16 -22.25
C ALA A 117 -4.85 -6.54 -22.79
N ALA A 118 -4.99 -5.22 -22.69
CA ALA A 118 -5.99 -4.48 -23.44
C ALA A 118 -5.35 -4.04 -24.76
N GLY A 119 -5.71 -4.72 -25.87
CA GLY A 119 -5.39 -4.30 -27.23
C GLY A 119 -4.13 -4.91 -27.83
N THR A 120 -4.30 -5.47 -29.03
CA THR A 120 -3.25 -5.85 -29.99
C THR A 120 -2.58 -4.64 -30.61
#